data_AF-A0A970STX9-F1
#
_entry.id   AF-A0A970STX9-F1
#
_cell.length_a   1.000
_cell.length_b   1.000
_cell.length_c   1.000
_cell.angle_alpha   90.00
_cell.angle_beta   90.00
_cell.angle_gamma   90.00
#
_symmetry.space_group_name_H-M   'P 1'
#
loop_
_entity.id
_entity.type
_entity.pdbx_description
1 polymer ?
#
loop_
_entity_poly.entity_id
_entity_poly.type
_entity_poly.pdbx_seq_one_letter_code
_entity_poly.pdbx_strand_id
1 'polypeptide(L)'
;MAKTWYPVIDYLTCIECGICVSMCPHNVYDKTKAPSPVVRRPEDCVDHCHGCGNRCPIGAITYVGDDTGWMPPNENQESEATCCSCGCESASEKKIVVEYLYLDLQSCDRCIGTDNVLDEVMMTLTPALQMAGYEVEYKKIKMGTAKLAEKYRFLSSPTIRVNGQDICRSVAENSCGCCSEISGTDVDCRLFEYNGKAYEVAPKEMLAESILQAVFGPSERGCSCGGYELPENLKTFYEGKKSKSGCSCGGNCC
;
A
#
# COMPACT_ATOMS: atom_id res chain seq x y z
N MET A 1 19.44 17.30 -40.42
CA MET A 1 18.92 15.97 -40.04
C MET A 1 19.94 15.35 -39.13
N ALA A 2 19.54 15.06 -37.90
CA ALA A 2 20.41 14.46 -36.91
C ALA A 2 20.35 12.93 -37.03
N LYS A 3 21.51 12.26 -36.99
CA LYS A 3 21.55 10.77 -36.96
C LYS A 3 21.43 10.22 -35.55
N THR A 4 21.62 11.07 -34.54
CA THR A 4 21.77 10.69 -33.14
C THR A 4 20.80 11.42 -32.21
N TRP A 5 19.95 12.31 -32.74
CA TRP A 5 18.99 13.11 -31.97
C TRP A 5 17.56 12.77 -32.37
N TYR A 6 16.76 12.26 -31.43
CA TYR A 6 15.34 12.00 -31.64
C TYR A 6 14.59 11.86 -30.31
N PRO A 7 13.28 12.17 -30.28
CA PRO A 7 12.46 12.06 -29.07
C PRO A 7 12.19 10.59 -28.71
N VAL A 8 12.25 10.29 -27.41
CA VAL A 8 11.83 9.04 -26.78
C VAL A 8 10.64 9.35 -25.88
N ILE A 9 9.58 8.56 -26.01
CA ILE A 9 8.32 8.78 -25.29
C ILE A 9 8.21 7.72 -24.22
N ASP A 10 7.99 8.15 -22.99
CA ASP A 10 7.52 7.28 -21.92
C ASP A 10 5.99 7.10 -22.04
N TYR A 11 5.57 5.95 -22.57
CA TYR A 11 4.17 5.65 -22.77
C TYR A 11 3.40 5.36 -21.48
N LEU A 12 4.08 5.12 -20.34
CA LEU A 12 3.42 4.90 -19.05
C LEU A 12 2.95 6.22 -18.44
N THR A 13 3.71 7.30 -18.68
CA THR A 13 3.38 8.65 -18.19
C THR A 13 2.65 9.48 -19.23
N CYS A 14 2.72 9.13 -20.52
CA CYS A 14 2.03 9.82 -21.60
C CYS A 14 0.50 9.77 -21.44
N ILE A 15 -0.13 10.94 -21.25
CA ILE A 15 -1.59 11.09 -21.22
C ILE A 15 -2.24 11.18 -22.63
N GLU A 16 -1.51 10.81 -23.67
CA GLU A 16 -1.97 10.83 -25.08
C GLU A 16 -2.64 12.14 -25.52
N CYS A 17 -2.14 13.29 -25.05
CA CYS A 17 -2.74 14.61 -25.36
C CYS A 17 -2.58 15.07 -26.82
N GLY A 18 -1.72 14.42 -27.62
CA GLY A 18 -1.52 14.74 -29.05
C GLY A 18 -0.80 16.05 -29.37
N ILE A 19 -0.36 16.83 -28.37
CA ILE A 19 0.29 18.14 -28.58
C ILE A 19 1.62 18.00 -29.35
N CYS A 20 2.44 17.00 -29.01
CA CYS A 20 3.71 16.74 -29.68
C CYS A 20 3.53 16.36 -31.17
N VAL A 21 2.50 15.58 -31.50
CA VAL A 21 2.19 15.17 -32.87
C VAL A 21 1.66 16.33 -33.70
N SER A 22 0.81 17.18 -33.11
CA SER A 22 0.21 18.34 -33.81
C SER A 22 1.19 19.49 -34.01
N MET A 23 2.10 19.72 -33.06
CA MET A 23 2.99 20.88 -33.07
C MET A 23 4.37 20.61 -33.67
N CYS A 24 4.69 19.36 -34.04
CA CYS A 24 5.92 19.06 -34.76
C CYS A 24 5.74 19.48 -36.24
N PRO A 25 6.46 20.52 -36.72
CA PRO A 25 6.43 20.89 -38.14
C PRO A 25 7.19 19.87 -38.99
N HIS A 26 7.98 19.01 -38.35
CA HIS A 26 8.71 17.93 -38.97
C HIS A 26 7.91 16.64 -38.94
N ASN A 27 8.34 15.73 -39.78
CA ASN A 27 7.61 14.55 -40.17
C ASN A 27 7.92 13.35 -39.24
N VAL A 28 8.39 13.67 -38.02
CA VAL A 28 8.92 12.75 -37.01
C VAL A 28 7.86 11.79 -36.49
N TYR A 29 6.64 12.27 -36.26
CA TYR A 29 5.53 11.47 -35.73
C TYR A 29 4.62 10.90 -36.82
N ASP A 30 4.03 9.73 -36.56
CA ASP A 30 2.98 9.15 -37.39
C ASP A 30 1.63 9.81 -37.09
N LYS A 31 1.21 10.73 -37.97
CA LYS A 31 -0.08 11.44 -37.85
C LYS A 31 -1.29 10.50 -37.95
N THR A 32 -1.15 9.30 -38.52
CA THR A 32 -2.25 8.32 -38.60
C THR A 32 -2.53 7.65 -37.26
N LYS A 33 -1.58 7.75 -36.32
CA LYS A 33 -1.68 7.21 -34.95
C LYS A 33 -2.04 8.27 -33.92
N ALA A 34 -2.28 9.51 -34.35
CA ALA A 34 -2.72 10.57 -33.45
C ALA A 34 -4.02 10.16 -32.72
N PRO A 35 -4.17 10.47 -31.43
CA PRO A 35 -3.30 11.36 -30.64
C PRO A 35 -2.06 10.69 -30.01
N SER A 36 -1.89 9.36 -30.15
CA SER A 36 -0.75 8.61 -29.61
C SER A 36 0.55 8.98 -30.36
N PRO A 37 1.62 9.40 -29.65
CA PRO A 37 2.82 9.96 -30.27
C PRO A 37 3.82 8.90 -30.73
N VAL A 38 3.48 8.19 -31.81
CA VAL A 38 4.35 7.19 -32.43
C VAL A 38 5.42 7.86 -33.28
N VAL A 39 6.69 7.71 -32.91
CA VAL A 39 7.83 8.21 -33.70
C VAL A 39 8.06 7.28 -34.89
N ARG A 40 7.95 7.83 -36.10
CA ARG A 40 8.09 7.10 -37.38
C ARG A 40 9.35 7.46 -38.16
N ARG A 41 9.79 8.73 -38.08
CA ARG A 41 11.00 9.22 -38.76
C ARG A 41 11.90 9.96 -37.78
N PRO A 42 12.62 9.24 -36.89
CA PRO A 42 13.57 9.84 -35.96
C PRO A 42 14.56 10.82 -36.61
N GLU A 43 15.03 10.50 -37.82
CA GLU A 43 16.03 11.26 -38.58
C GLU A 43 15.55 12.64 -39.07
N ASP A 44 14.22 12.84 -39.14
CA ASP A 44 13.61 14.12 -39.47
C ASP A 44 13.65 15.10 -38.28
N CYS A 45 14.06 14.63 -37.09
CA CYS A 45 14.24 15.50 -35.95
C CYS A 45 15.41 16.45 -36.18
N VAL A 46 15.20 17.71 -35.79
CA VAL A 46 16.25 18.73 -35.84
C VAL A 46 17.16 18.53 -34.63
N ASP A 47 18.46 18.56 -34.89
CA ASP A 47 19.50 18.44 -33.87
C ASP A 47 19.29 19.48 -32.76
N HIS A 48 19.39 19.06 -31.49
CA HIS A 48 19.16 19.91 -30.32
C HIS A 48 17.76 20.53 -30.20
N CYS A 49 16.75 19.98 -30.89
CA CYS A 49 15.38 20.48 -30.79
C CYS A 49 14.61 19.83 -29.64
N HIS A 50 14.13 20.65 -28.69
CA HIS A 50 13.29 20.21 -27.57
C HIS A 50 11.80 20.54 -27.71
N GLY A 51 11.35 20.95 -28.90
CA GLY A 51 10.04 21.57 -29.09
C GLY A 51 8.84 20.72 -28.63
N CYS A 52 8.89 19.40 -28.79
CA CYS A 52 7.81 18.51 -28.35
C CYS A 52 7.84 18.26 -26.83
N GLY A 53 9.03 18.07 -26.25
CA GLY A 53 9.24 17.95 -24.81
C GLY A 53 8.83 19.20 -24.02
N ASN A 54 9.19 20.39 -24.51
CA ASN A 54 8.80 21.67 -23.89
C ASN A 54 7.29 21.89 -23.83
N ARG A 55 6.52 21.20 -24.67
CA ARG A 55 5.06 21.32 -24.75
C ARG A 55 4.35 20.13 -24.14
N CYS A 56 5.08 19.14 -23.63
CA CYS A 56 4.49 18.00 -22.98
C CYS A 56 3.97 18.44 -21.60
N PRO A 57 2.67 18.29 -21.30
CA PRO A 57 2.09 18.77 -20.04
C PRO A 57 2.54 17.97 -18.82
N ILE A 58 3.05 16.75 -19.02
CA ILE A 58 3.46 15.81 -17.97
C ILE A 58 4.93 15.38 -18.08
N GLY A 59 5.69 15.99 -19.01
CA GLY A 59 7.13 15.74 -19.15
C GLY A 59 7.58 14.37 -19.70
N ALA A 60 6.71 13.58 -20.34
CA ALA A 60 7.01 12.21 -20.81
C ALA A 60 7.93 12.09 -22.03
N ILE A 61 8.67 13.14 -22.41
CA ILE A 61 9.51 13.12 -23.62
C ILE A 61 10.94 13.47 -23.25
N THR A 62 11.85 12.53 -23.51
CA THR A 62 13.30 12.69 -23.44
C THR A 62 13.92 12.58 -24.83
N TYR A 63 15.22 12.79 -24.97
CA TYR A 63 15.91 12.75 -26.26
C TYR A 63 17.17 11.89 -26.20
N VAL A 64 17.35 11.02 -27.20
CA VAL A 64 18.63 10.32 -27.38
C VAL A 64 19.65 11.31 -27.88
N GLY A 65 20.88 11.22 -27.34
CA GLY A 65 21.99 12.08 -27.75
C GLY A 65 21.94 13.50 -27.20
N ASP A 66 21.09 13.77 -26.19
CA ASP A 66 21.06 15.09 -25.55
C ASP A 66 22.29 15.38 -24.70
N ASP A 67 23.02 16.42 -25.07
CA ASP A 67 24.20 16.95 -24.39
C ASP A 67 24.00 18.42 -23.94
N THR A 68 22.79 18.96 -24.08
CA THR A 68 22.47 20.36 -23.76
C THR A 68 22.18 20.61 -22.29
N GLY A 69 22.02 19.54 -21.50
CA GLY A 69 21.56 19.62 -20.12
C GLY A 69 20.08 20.01 -19.99
N TRP A 70 19.31 19.88 -21.07
CA TRP A 70 17.87 20.13 -21.04
C TRP A 70 17.15 19.07 -20.20
N MET A 71 16.15 19.52 -19.45
CA MET A 71 15.26 18.67 -18.68
C MET A 71 13.80 18.98 -19.05
N PRO A 72 12.89 18.00 -18.99
CA PRO A 72 11.49 18.24 -19.30
C PRO A 72 10.91 19.23 -18.29
N PRO A 73 10.37 20.38 -18.73
CA PRO A 73 9.95 21.45 -17.82
C PRO A 73 8.76 21.08 -16.92
N ASN A 74 8.02 20.03 -17.28
CA ASN A 74 6.86 19.52 -16.56
C ASN A 74 7.06 18.05 -16.14
N GLU A 75 8.29 17.56 -16.03
CA GLU A 75 8.54 16.27 -15.41
C GLU A 75 8.06 16.33 -13.96
N ASN A 76 7.12 15.45 -13.59
CA ASN A 76 6.72 15.30 -12.19
C ASN A 76 7.97 14.90 -11.39
N GLN A 77 8.57 15.86 -10.70
CA GLN A 77 9.73 15.63 -9.86
C GLN A 77 9.35 14.73 -8.68
N GLU A 78 9.70 13.45 -8.76
CA GLU A 78 10.31 12.76 -7.63
C GLU A 78 11.74 12.37 -8.01
N SER A 79 12.68 12.82 -7.18
CA SER A 79 14.12 12.51 -7.09
C SER A 79 15.11 13.44 -7.81
N GLU A 80 15.57 14.47 -7.07
CA GLU A 80 16.93 14.95 -7.25
C GLU A 80 17.91 13.92 -6.67
N ALA A 81 18.61 13.22 -7.54
CA ALA A 81 19.83 12.51 -7.20
C ALA A 81 20.95 13.54 -6.98
N THR A 82 21.32 13.73 -5.71
CA THR A 82 22.60 14.37 -5.37
C THR A 82 23.74 13.48 -5.84
N CYS A 83 24.51 13.97 -6.80
CA CYS A 83 25.79 13.38 -7.17
C CYS A 83 26.83 13.65 -6.06
N CYS A 84 27.33 12.60 -5.42
CA CYS A 84 28.63 12.62 -4.77
C CYS A 84 29.27 11.24 -4.88
N SER A 85 30.42 11.23 -5.55
CA SER A 85 31.34 10.11 -5.78
C SER A 85 31.66 9.33 -4.50
N CYS A 86 31.08 8.13 -4.36
CA CYS A 86 31.64 6.97 -3.64
C CYS A 86 30.75 5.74 -3.92
N GLY A 87 31.35 4.62 -4.33
CA GLY A 87 30.62 3.41 -4.66
C GLY A 87 29.98 2.74 -3.44
N CYS A 88 28.65 2.62 -3.48
CA CYS A 88 27.87 1.53 -2.91
C CYS A 88 26.41 1.70 -3.37
N GLU A 89 25.90 0.72 -4.11
CA GLU A 89 24.48 0.61 -4.43
C GLU A 89 23.71 0.43 -3.13
N SER A 90 23.05 1.48 -2.64
CA SER A 90 21.97 1.31 -1.67
C SER A 90 20.76 0.78 -2.42
N ALA A 91 20.67 -0.54 -2.55
CA ALA A 91 19.43 -1.21 -2.89
C ALA A 91 18.36 -0.67 -1.94
N SER A 92 17.37 0.04 -2.47
CA SER A 92 16.14 0.30 -1.74
C SER A 92 15.55 -1.08 -1.42
N GLU A 93 15.69 -1.51 -0.17
CA GLU A 93 15.20 -2.81 0.28
C GLU A 93 13.70 -2.87 0.01
N LYS A 94 13.29 -3.73 -0.93
CA LYS A 94 11.89 -4.01 -1.26
C LYS A 94 11.25 -4.80 -0.12
N LYS A 95 11.08 -4.16 1.03
CA LYS A 95 10.58 -4.80 2.25
C LYS A 95 9.07 -4.66 2.37
N ILE A 96 8.39 -5.78 2.61
CA ILE A 96 6.95 -5.85 2.90
C ILE A 96 6.80 -6.32 4.33
N VAL A 97 6.12 -5.54 5.16
CA VAL A 97 5.81 -5.92 6.53
C VAL A 97 4.31 -6.19 6.65
N VAL A 98 3.93 -7.44 6.89
CA VAL A 98 2.55 -7.85 7.18
C VAL A 98 2.40 -8.04 8.68
N GLU A 99 1.50 -7.30 9.30
CA GLU A 99 1.26 -7.35 10.74
C GLU A 99 -0.16 -7.83 11.04
N TYR A 100 -0.27 -8.82 11.92
CA TYR A 100 -1.53 -9.32 12.45
C TYR A 100 -1.66 -8.94 13.92
N LEU A 101 -2.54 -7.98 14.21
CA LEU A 101 -2.79 -7.44 15.54
C LEU A 101 -4.07 -8.06 16.09
N TYR A 102 -4.00 -8.69 17.27
CA TYR A 102 -5.12 -9.47 17.81
C TYR A 102 -5.22 -9.38 19.34
N LEU A 103 -6.40 -9.62 19.89
CA LEU A 103 -6.62 -9.71 21.34
C LEU A 103 -6.31 -11.09 21.91
N ASP A 104 -6.77 -12.16 21.24
CA ASP A 104 -6.55 -13.52 21.73
C ASP A 104 -6.56 -14.58 20.62
N LEU A 105 -5.57 -15.49 20.63
CA LEU A 105 -5.46 -16.64 19.72
C LEU A 105 -5.59 -17.99 20.45
N GLN A 106 -6.29 -18.00 21.59
CA GLN A 106 -6.49 -19.23 22.37
C GLN A 106 -7.97 -19.54 22.54
N SER A 107 -8.82 -18.51 22.65
CA SER A 107 -10.23 -18.66 23.01
C SER A 107 -11.18 -17.92 22.05
N CYS A 108 -10.68 -17.01 21.21
CA CYS A 108 -11.53 -16.22 20.30
C CYS A 108 -11.54 -16.81 18.89
N ASP A 109 -12.67 -17.44 18.51
CA ASP A 109 -12.84 -18.11 17.21
C ASP A 109 -12.62 -17.17 16.02
N ARG A 110 -12.98 -15.89 16.15
CA ARG A 110 -12.79 -14.89 15.07
C ARG A 110 -11.32 -14.58 14.82
N CYS A 111 -10.56 -14.42 15.91
CA CYS A 111 -9.12 -14.19 15.82
C CYS A 111 -8.40 -15.47 15.36
N ILE A 112 -8.77 -16.65 15.89
CA ILE A 112 -8.17 -17.93 15.49
C ILE A 112 -8.48 -18.24 14.02
N GLY A 113 -9.74 -18.07 13.60
CA GLY A 113 -10.17 -18.29 12.23
C GLY A 113 -9.43 -17.38 11.26
N THR A 114 -9.34 -16.08 11.57
CA THR A 114 -8.63 -15.12 10.71
C THR A 114 -7.13 -15.41 10.66
N ASP A 115 -6.53 -15.82 11.79
CA ASP A 115 -5.12 -16.20 11.87
C ASP A 115 -4.80 -17.40 10.95
N ASN A 116 -5.64 -18.44 10.99
CA ASN A 116 -5.47 -19.62 10.15
C ASN A 116 -5.57 -19.27 8.66
N VAL A 117 -6.58 -18.48 8.27
CA VAL A 117 -6.74 -18.06 6.86
C VAL A 117 -5.58 -17.19 6.41
N LEU A 118 -5.13 -16.25 7.25
CA LEU A 118 -3.98 -15.39 6.94
C LEU A 118 -2.69 -16.19 6.82
N ASP A 119 -2.46 -17.19 7.67
CA ASP A 119 -1.30 -18.08 7.58
C ASP A 119 -1.27 -18.82 6.24
N GLU A 120 -2.39 -19.38 5.80
CA GLU A 120 -2.48 -20.03 4.48
C GLU A 120 -2.18 -19.07 3.32
N VAL A 121 -2.69 -17.84 3.41
CA VAL A 121 -2.43 -16.79 2.41
C VAL A 121 -0.95 -16.44 2.39
N MET A 122 -0.34 -16.19 3.56
CA MET A 122 1.08 -15.85 3.65
C MET A 122 1.99 -16.98 3.20
N MET A 123 1.65 -18.25 3.47
CA MET A 123 2.37 -19.42 2.94
C MET A 123 2.37 -19.45 1.42
N THR A 124 1.33 -18.93 0.78
CA THR A 124 1.19 -18.90 -0.69
C THR A 124 1.85 -17.66 -1.29
N LEU A 125 1.67 -16.49 -0.68
CA LEU A 125 2.15 -15.21 -1.22
C LEU A 125 3.63 -14.97 -0.95
N THR A 126 4.17 -15.42 0.19
CA THR A 126 5.57 -15.15 0.57
C THR A 126 6.55 -15.63 -0.49
N PRO A 127 6.47 -16.88 -1.00
CA PRO A 127 7.36 -17.33 -2.07
C PRO A 127 7.21 -16.51 -3.36
N ALA A 128 5.99 -16.12 -3.72
CA ALA A 128 5.73 -15.32 -4.91
C ALA A 128 6.35 -13.91 -4.81
N LEU A 129 6.22 -13.27 -3.66
CA LEU A 129 6.79 -11.96 -3.38
C LEU A 129 8.33 -12.02 -3.31
N GLN A 130 8.89 -13.06 -2.70
CA GLN A 130 10.33 -13.29 -2.68
C GLN A 130 10.91 -13.49 -4.09
N MET A 131 10.22 -14.22 -4.96
CA MET A 131 10.62 -14.35 -6.37
C MET A 131 10.59 -12.99 -7.11
N ALA A 132 9.69 -12.09 -6.73
CA ALA A 132 9.65 -10.73 -7.25
C ALA A 132 10.72 -9.79 -6.62
N GLY A 133 11.59 -10.33 -5.76
CA GLY A 133 12.69 -9.61 -5.12
C GLY A 133 12.30 -8.85 -3.86
N TYR A 134 11.16 -9.17 -3.25
CA TYR A 134 10.75 -8.57 -1.97
C TYR A 134 11.22 -9.38 -0.77
N GLU A 135 11.65 -8.69 0.29
CA GLU A 135 11.80 -9.28 1.61
C GLU A 135 10.46 -9.18 2.35
N VAL A 136 9.89 -10.32 2.76
CA VAL A 136 8.60 -10.36 3.46
C VAL A 136 8.82 -10.65 4.93
N GLU A 137 8.34 -9.75 5.79
CA GLU A 137 8.32 -9.91 7.23
C GLU A 137 6.87 -10.06 7.71
N TYR A 138 6.53 -11.21 8.30
CA TYR A 138 5.20 -11.49 8.82
C TYR A 138 5.23 -11.56 10.36
N LYS A 139 4.47 -10.68 11.02
CA LYS A 139 4.46 -10.51 12.48
C LYS A 139 3.07 -10.70 13.05
N LYS A 140 2.97 -11.48 14.13
CA LYS A 140 1.76 -11.60 14.95
C LYS A 140 1.97 -10.87 16.29
N ILE A 141 1.14 -9.88 16.59
CA ILE A 141 1.30 -8.99 17.76
C ILE A 141 0.06 -9.05 18.64
N LYS A 142 0.19 -9.67 19.83
CA LYS A 142 -0.88 -9.70 20.82
C LYS A 142 -1.04 -8.33 21.47
N MET A 143 -2.21 -7.72 21.30
CA MET A 143 -2.61 -6.47 21.96
C MET A 143 -3.05 -6.74 23.40
N GLY A 144 -2.11 -7.20 24.23
CA GLY A 144 -2.40 -7.66 25.58
C GLY A 144 -2.77 -6.56 26.58
N THR A 145 -2.46 -5.28 26.28
CA THR A 145 -2.69 -4.14 27.18
C THR A 145 -3.16 -2.91 26.42
N ALA A 146 -3.92 -2.04 27.08
CA ALA A 146 -4.38 -0.74 26.54
C ALA A 146 -3.21 0.14 26.05
N LYS A 147 -2.12 0.23 26.82
CA LYS A 147 -0.92 1.00 26.43
C LYS A 147 -0.29 0.50 25.13
N LEU A 148 -0.33 -0.81 24.91
CA LEU A 148 0.17 -1.40 23.66
C LEU A 148 -0.79 -1.10 22.50
N ALA A 149 -2.10 -1.23 22.70
CA ALA A 149 -3.11 -0.86 21.71
C ALA A 149 -2.98 0.61 21.30
N GLU A 150 -2.76 1.53 22.24
CA GLU A 150 -2.50 2.95 21.98
C GLU A 150 -1.23 3.17 21.14
N LYS A 151 -0.12 2.51 21.51
CA LYS A 151 1.14 2.59 20.77
C LYS A 151 0.97 2.17 19.31
N TYR A 152 0.18 1.14 19.06
CA TYR A 152 -0.08 0.63 17.71
C TYR A 152 -1.29 1.28 17.04
N ARG A 153 -1.97 2.24 17.67
CA ARG A 153 -3.23 2.82 17.18
C ARG A 153 -4.24 1.73 16.77
N PHE A 154 -4.38 0.71 17.60
CA PHE A 154 -5.20 -0.46 17.32
C PHE A 154 -6.68 -0.10 17.47
N LEU A 155 -7.47 -0.29 16.42
CA LEU A 155 -8.88 0.12 16.43
C LEU A 155 -9.81 -1.03 16.84
N SER A 156 -9.58 -2.22 16.29
CA SER A 156 -10.45 -3.37 16.53
C SER A 156 -9.74 -4.68 16.27
N SER A 157 -10.16 -5.74 16.97
CA SER A 157 -9.59 -7.07 16.81
C SER A 157 -10.43 -7.95 15.89
N PRO A 158 -9.81 -8.76 15.02
CA PRO A 158 -8.40 -8.71 14.62
C PRO A 158 -8.14 -7.59 13.60
N THR A 159 -6.90 -7.08 13.48
CA THR A 159 -6.50 -6.10 12.45
C THR A 159 -5.31 -6.63 11.66
N ILE A 160 -5.35 -6.48 10.33
CA ILE A 160 -4.26 -6.86 9.43
C ILE A 160 -3.73 -5.60 8.76
N ARG A 161 -2.41 -5.42 8.78
CA ARG A 161 -1.73 -4.29 8.14
C ARG A 161 -0.69 -4.76 7.16
N VAL A 162 -0.51 -4.01 6.08
CA VAL A 162 0.59 -4.16 5.14
C VAL A 162 1.32 -2.83 5.10
N ASN A 163 2.62 -2.84 5.43
CA ASN A 163 3.46 -1.65 5.53
C ASN A 163 2.86 -0.56 6.46
N GLY A 164 2.24 -0.99 7.55
CA GLY A 164 1.60 -0.12 8.54
C GLY A 164 0.20 0.39 8.16
N GLN A 165 -0.27 0.12 6.94
CA GLN A 165 -1.61 0.48 6.49
C GLN A 165 -2.58 -0.67 6.72
N ASP A 166 -3.74 -0.39 7.32
CA ASP A 166 -4.82 -1.36 7.47
C ASP A 166 -5.38 -1.77 6.09
N ILE A 167 -5.62 -3.07 5.91
CA ILE A 167 -6.17 -3.62 4.67
C ILE A 167 -7.64 -3.23 4.44
N CYS A 168 -8.39 -2.84 5.49
CA CYS A 168 -9.73 -2.28 5.33
C CYS A 168 -9.68 -0.76 5.47
N ARG A 169 -10.45 -0.06 4.62
CA ARG A 169 -10.55 1.41 4.63
C ARG A 169 -11.32 1.95 5.85
N SER A 170 -12.26 1.18 6.36
CA SER A 170 -13.09 1.51 7.52
C SER A 170 -13.20 0.32 8.45
N VAL A 171 -13.52 0.61 9.72
CA VAL A 171 -13.76 -0.41 10.75
C VAL A 171 -15.26 -0.59 10.90
N ALA A 172 -15.74 -1.81 10.71
CA ALA A 172 -17.08 -2.26 11.05
C ALA A 172 -16.98 -3.27 12.20
N GLU A 173 -17.96 -3.31 13.09
CA GLU A 173 -17.91 -4.12 14.31
C GLU A 173 -19.26 -4.74 14.67
N ASN A 174 -19.23 -5.87 15.38
CA ASN A 174 -20.37 -6.49 16.03
C ASN A 174 -19.95 -7.25 17.29
N SER A 175 -20.93 -7.55 18.15
CA SER A 175 -20.71 -8.24 19.42
C SER A 175 -19.98 -9.57 19.21
N CYS A 176 -18.96 -9.81 20.04
CA CYS A 176 -18.13 -11.00 20.00
C CYS A 176 -18.23 -11.78 21.30
N GLY A 177 -19.00 -12.87 21.28
CA GLY A 177 -19.19 -13.73 22.46
C GLY A 177 -17.88 -14.12 23.15
N CYS A 178 -16.86 -14.55 22.40
CA CYS A 178 -15.58 -14.96 22.98
C CYS A 178 -14.85 -13.81 23.68
N CYS A 179 -14.76 -12.63 23.05
CA CYS A 179 -14.11 -11.46 23.66
C CYS A 179 -14.92 -10.93 24.85
N SER A 180 -16.25 -11.04 24.78
CA SER A 180 -17.13 -10.73 25.90
C SER A 180 -16.92 -11.68 27.08
N GLU A 181 -16.72 -12.98 26.82
CA GLU A 181 -16.37 -13.95 27.85
C GLU A 181 -14.97 -13.73 28.43
N ILE A 182 -13.96 -13.43 27.59
CA ILE A 182 -12.59 -13.17 28.04
C ILE A 182 -12.54 -11.97 29.00
N SER A 183 -13.26 -10.90 28.66
CA SER A 183 -13.29 -9.67 29.44
C SER A 183 -14.33 -9.69 30.57
N GLY A 184 -15.42 -10.44 30.44
CA GLY A 184 -16.56 -10.36 31.36
C GLY A 184 -17.46 -9.14 31.12
N THR A 185 -17.32 -8.45 29.99
CA THR A 185 -18.12 -7.29 29.55
C THR A 185 -18.58 -7.50 28.11
N ASP A 186 -19.59 -6.78 27.61
CA ASP A 186 -19.98 -6.91 26.20
C ASP A 186 -18.98 -6.17 25.30
N VAL A 187 -18.34 -6.88 24.37
CA VAL A 187 -17.25 -6.37 23.54
C VAL A 187 -17.58 -6.60 22.07
N ASP A 188 -17.59 -5.52 21.30
CA ASP A 188 -17.65 -5.56 19.85
C ASP A 188 -16.27 -5.82 19.23
N CYS A 189 -16.22 -6.64 18.19
CA CYS A 189 -15.01 -6.96 17.44
C CYS A 189 -15.21 -6.82 15.94
N ARG A 190 -14.09 -6.82 15.21
CA ARG A 190 -14.00 -6.40 13.82
C ARG A 190 -14.71 -7.31 12.84
N LEU A 191 -15.59 -6.74 12.03
CA LEU A 191 -16.13 -7.34 10.83
C LEU A 191 -15.31 -6.94 9.60
N PHE A 192 -15.15 -7.90 8.70
CA PHE A 192 -14.52 -7.72 7.41
C PHE A 192 -15.59 -7.55 6.34
N GLU A 193 -15.63 -6.40 5.68
CA GLU A 193 -16.54 -6.15 4.57
C GLU A 193 -15.85 -6.45 3.24
N TYR A 194 -16.42 -7.38 2.47
CA TYR A 194 -15.89 -7.78 1.17
C TYR A 194 -17.03 -8.17 0.22
N ASN A 195 -17.02 -7.61 -0.99
CA ASN A 195 -18.06 -7.83 -2.01
C ASN A 195 -19.50 -7.63 -1.49
N GLY A 196 -19.70 -6.58 -0.67
CA GLY A 196 -21.01 -6.22 -0.10
C GLY A 196 -21.52 -7.16 1.00
N LYS A 197 -20.68 -8.06 1.51
CA LYS A 197 -20.99 -8.98 2.61
C LYS A 197 -20.05 -8.72 3.80
N ALA A 198 -20.57 -8.91 5.00
CA ALA A 198 -19.79 -8.85 6.23
C ALA A 198 -19.37 -10.26 6.68
N TYR A 199 -18.13 -10.40 7.12
CA TYR A 199 -17.54 -11.65 7.59
C TYR A 199 -16.89 -11.46 8.97
N GLU A 200 -17.12 -12.40 9.88
CA GLU A 200 -16.48 -12.41 11.20
C GLU A 200 -15.05 -12.97 11.18
N VAL A 201 -14.74 -13.75 10.14
CA VAL A 201 -13.42 -14.28 9.80
C VAL A 201 -13.08 -13.81 8.39
N ALA A 202 -11.92 -13.19 8.20
CA ALA A 202 -11.56 -12.64 6.89
C ALA A 202 -11.46 -13.74 5.82
N PRO A 203 -12.17 -13.61 4.66
CA PRO A 203 -12.07 -14.57 3.56
C PRO A 203 -10.67 -14.59 2.94
N LYS A 204 -10.26 -15.76 2.42
CA LYS A 204 -8.94 -15.97 1.81
C LYS A 204 -8.70 -15.04 0.62
N GLU A 205 -9.72 -14.88 -0.21
CA GLU A 205 -9.69 -14.06 -1.43
C GLU A 205 -9.50 -12.58 -1.07
N MET A 206 -10.24 -12.09 -0.08
CA MET A 206 -10.13 -10.72 0.42
C MET A 206 -8.71 -10.43 0.90
N LEU A 207 -8.12 -11.32 1.72
CA LEU A 207 -6.78 -11.14 2.26
C LEU A 207 -5.73 -11.14 1.15
N ALA A 208 -5.80 -12.10 0.24
CA ALA A 208 -4.85 -12.20 -0.86
C ALA A 208 -4.91 -10.97 -1.77
N GLU A 209 -6.11 -10.56 -2.18
CA GLU A 209 -6.33 -9.36 -3.00
C GLU A 209 -5.82 -8.10 -2.30
N SER A 210 -6.17 -7.91 -1.03
CA SER A 210 -5.81 -6.69 -0.28
C SER A 210 -4.30 -6.61 -0.05
N ILE A 211 -3.63 -7.72 0.24
CA ILE A 211 -2.16 -7.75 0.39
C ILE A 211 -1.49 -7.42 -0.94
N LEU A 212 -1.92 -8.06 -2.04
CA LEU A 212 -1.35 -7.80 -3.36
C LEU A 212 -1.61 -6.35 -3.81
N GLN A 213 -2.80 -5.81 -3.55
CA GLN A 213 -3.13 -4.43 -3.84
C GLN A 213 -2.30 -3.45 -3.00
N ALA A 214 -2.01 -3.77 -1.74
CA ALA A 214 -1.13 -2.93 -0.92
C ALA A 214 0.33 -2.96 -1.38
N VAL A 215 0.78 -4.06 -2.00
CA VAL A 215 2.14 -4.21 -2.52
C VAL A 215 2.33 -3.61 -3.91
N PHE A 216 1.36 -3.79 -4.80
CA PHE A 216 1.47 -3.45 -6.23
C PHE A 216 0.54 -2.31 -6.67
N GLY A 217 -0.48 -2.00 -5.87
CA GLY A 217 -1.43 -0.94 -6.17
C GLY A 217 -0.83 0.45 -5.96
N PRO A 218 -1.52 1.50 -6.46
CA PRO A 218 -1.09 2.87 -6.25
C PRO A 218 -1.02 3.17 -4.75
N SER A 219 0.12 3.69 -4.28
CA SER A 219 0.28 4.06 -2.88
C SER A 219 -0.55 5.29 -2.57
N GLU A 220 -1.81 5.13 -2.19
CA GLU A 220 -2.52 6.20 -1.49
C GLU A 220 -1.97 6.27 -0.07
N ARG A 221 -0.88 7.03 0.09
CA ARG A 221 -0.38 7.47 1.39
C ARG A 221 -1.38 8.46 1.99
N GLY A 222 -2.51 7.93 2.45
CA GLY A 222 -3.45 8.64 3.30
C GLY A 222 -2.81 8.85 4.66
N CYS A 223 -2.03 9.94 4.80
CA CYS A 223 -1.55 10.36 6.11
C CYS A 223 -2.74 10.94 6.88
N SER A 224 -3.45 10.12 7.64
CA SER A 224 -4.51 10.61 8.53
C SER A 224 -3.86 11.26 9.74
N CYS A 225 -3.73 12.58 9.72
CA CYS A 225 -3.28 13.41 10.84
C CYS A 225 -4.39 13.58 11.91
N GLY A 226 -5.10 12.50 12.24
CA GLY A 226 -6.09 12.49 13.31
C GLY A 226 -5.43 12.16 14.65
N GLY A 227 -5.88 12.81 15.73
CA GLY A 227 -5.57 12.35 17.08
C GLY A 227 -6.16 10.95 17.27
N TYR A 228 -5.34 9.99 17.69
CA TYR A 228 -5.83 8.66 18.06
C TYR A 228 -6.28 8.69 19.52
N GLU A 229 -7.47 8.15 19.77
CA GLU A 229 -7.96 7.82 21.10
C GLU A 229 -8.32 6.34 21.14
N LEU A 230 -8.12 5.70 22.30
CA LEU A 230 -8.48 4.29 22.47
C LEU A 230 -10.01 4.13 22.26
N PRO A 231 -10.47 3.33 21.30
CA PRO A 231 -11.91 3.23 21.03
C PRO A 231 -12.65 2.45 22.13
N GLU A 232 -13.97 2.65 22.21
CA GLU A 232 -14.80 2.15 23.32
C GLU A 232 -14.78 0.62 23.45
N ASN A 233 -14.84 -0.12 22.33
CA ASN A 233 -14.70 -1.58 22.31
C ASN A 233 -13.46 -2.07 23.10
N LEU A 234 -12.31 -1.41 22.92
CA LEU A 234 -11.05 -1.76 23.57
C LEU A 234 -11.00 -1.27 25.02
N LYS A 235 -11.56 -0.10 25.33
CA LYS A 235 -11.72 0.35 26.72
C LYS A 235 -12.53 -0.69 27.51
N THR A 236 -13.70 -1.07 27.00
CA THR A 236 -14.59 -2.06 27.61
C THR A 236 -13.90 -3.41 27.77
N PHE A 237 -13.17 -3.89 26.75
CA PHE A 237 -12.43 -5.14 26.82
C PHE A 237 -11.34 -5.12 27.91
N TYR A 238 -10.50 -4.08 27.96
CA TYR A 238 -9.39 -4.01 28.90
C TYR A 238 -9.85 -3.75 30.34
N GLU A 239 -10.89 -2.94 30.53
CA GLU A 239 -11.50 -2.70 31.85
C GLU A 239 -12.18 -3.96 32.38
N GLY A 240 -12.97 -4.64 31.53
CA GLY A 240 -13.57 -5.93 31.85
C GLY A 240 -12.50 -6.92 32.30
N LYS A 241 -11.45 -7.11 31.48
CA LYS A 241 -10.36 -8.05 31.79
C LYS A 241 -9.68 -7.75 33.13
N LYS A 242 -9.46 -6.47 33.46
CA LYS A 242 -8.94 -6.07 34.78
C LYS A 242 -9.89 -6.46 35.91
N SER A 243 -11.19 -6.16 35.77
CA SER A 243 -12.21 -6.48 36.78
C SER A 243 -12.35 -7.99 37.02
N LYS A 244 -12.29 -8.80 35.96
CA LYS A 244 -12.34 -10.26 36.02
C LYS A 244 -11.08 -10.85 36.64
N SER A 245 -9.90 -10.31 36.34
CA SER A 245 -8.63 -10.73 36.97
C SER A 245 -8.49 -10.31 38.45
N GLY A 246 -9.19 -9.25 38.86
CA GLY A 246 -9.28 -8.81 40.26
C GLY A 246 -10.26 -9.63 41.10
N CYS A 247 -11.16 -10.38 40.45
CA CYS A 247 -12.04 -11.35 41.09
C CYS A 247 -11.33 -12.72 41.21
N SER A 248 -10.21 -12.76 41.95
CA SER A 248 -9.71 -14.02 42.46
C SER A 248 -10.64 -14.46 43.58
N CYS A 249 -11.41 -15.51 43.34
CA CYS A 249 -12.38 -16.08 44.26
C CYS A 249 -11.72 -16.49 45.59
N GLY A 250 -11.68 -15.57 46.54
CA GLY A 250 -11.59 -15.88 47.96
C GLY A 250 -13.00 -16.01 48.52
N GLY A 251 -13.45 -17.23 48.78
CA GLY A 251 -14.62 -17.47 49.63
C GLY A 251 -15.64 -18.45 49.07
N ASN A 252 -15.58 -19.68 49.59
CA ASN A 252 -16.71 -20.54 49.95
C ASN A 252 -18.04 -20.29 49.21
N CYS A 253 -18.32 -21.09 48.18
CA CYS A 253 -19.70 -21.31 47.75
C CYS A 253 -20.29 -22.43 48.63
N CYS A 254 -21.23 -22.04 49.47
CA CYS A 254 -22.07 -22.91 50.31
C CYS A 254 -22.96 -23.83 49.49
#